data_AF-Q5P608-F1
#
_entry.id   AF-Q5P608-F1
#
_cell.length_a   1.000
_cell.length_b   1.000
_cell.length_c   1.000
_cell.angle_alpha   90.00
_cell.angle_beta   90.00
_cell.angle_gamma   90.00
#
_symmetry.space_group_name_H-M   'P 1'
#
loop_
_entity.id
_entity.type
_entity.pdbx_description
1 polymer ?
#
loop_
_entity_poly.entity_id
_entity_poly.type
_entity_poly.pdbx_seq_one_letter_code
_entity_poly.pdbx_strand_id
1 'polypeptide(L)'
;MPGANAPSRLSDGGAILRPMSTITFDTHKFVKQLESAGIPAAQAEAFVNAQRDILAEALDSALATKADVADLRSDLKLEAAGLRGELGTIRWMIAALIALAVANFAKQFF
;
A
#
# COMPACT_ATOMS: atom_id res chain seq x y z
N MET A 1 -10.21 24.57 44.83
CA MET A 1 -10.46 23.15 44.45
C MET A 1 -11.95 23.03 44.20
N PRO A 2 -12.49 22.47 43.09
CA PRO A 2 -11.92 21.74 41.93
C PRO A 2 -12.11 22.53 40.61
N GLY A 3 -11.28 22.39 39.55
CA GLY A 3 -11.17 21.21 38.69
C GLY A 3 -11.96 21.39 37.39
N ALA A 4 -11.72 22.48 36.65
CA ALA A 4 -12.29 22.66 35.30
C ALA A 4 -11.31 22.07 34.27
N ASN A 5 -11.59 20.82 33.91
CA ASN A 5 -10.91 20.02 32.91
C ASN A 5 -10.86 20.78 31.57
N ALA A 6 -9.67 21.23 31.18
CA ALA A 6 -9.41 21.72 29.84
C ALA A 6 -9.47 20.53 28.88
N PRO A 7 -10.23 20.57 27.78
CA PRO A 7 -10.17 19.50 26.80
C PRO A 7 -8.76 19.48 26.19
N SER A 8 -8.06 18.39 26.48
CA SER A 8 -6.84 17.96 25.81
C SER A 8 -7.05 18.04 24.30
N ARG A 9 -6.39 19.02 23.67
CA ARG A 9 -6.28 19.09 22.21
C ARG A 9 -5.54 17.84 21.74
N LEU A 10 -6.31 16.84 21.33
CA LEU A 10 -5.83 15.67 20.63
C LEU A 10 -5.13 16.15 19.37
N SER A 11 -3.81 16.01 19.42
CA SER A 11 -2.90 16.01 18.28
C SER A 11 -3.20 14.77 17.44
N ASP A 12 -4.33 14.76 16.72
CA ASP A 12 -4.55 13.79 15.66
C ASP A 12 -3.94 14.35 14.37
N GLY A 13 -2.71 13.90 14.11
CA GLY A 13 -2.07 14.04 12.82
C GLY A 13 -2.98 13.46 11.74
N GLY A 14 -3.12 14.21 10.65
CA GLY A 14 -4.02 13.96 9.52
C GLY A 14 -4.22 12.48 9.19
N ALA A 15 -5.30 11.91 9.72
CA ALA A 15 -5.93 10.75 9.12
C ALA A 15 -6.55 11.22 7.81
N ILE A 16 -5.76 11.17 6.73
CA ILE A 16 -6.25 11.22 5.36
C ILE A 16 -7.20 10.03 5.21
N LEU A 17 -8.50 10.26 5.41
CA LEU A 17 -9.56 9.33 5.04
C LEU A 17 -9.49 9.16 3.52
N ARG A 18 -8.74 8.14 3.07
CA ARG A 18 -8.52 7.89 1.65
C ARG A 18 -9.77 7.24 1.06
N PRO A 19 -10.21 7.68 -0.13
CA PRO A 19 -11.42 7.17 -0.75
C PRO A 19 -11.26 5.67 -1.05
N MET A 20 -12.04 4.83 -0.38
CA MET A 20 -12.27 3.47 -0.83
C MET A 20 -12.90 3.53 -2.22
N SER A 21 -12.33 2.79 -3.16
CA SER A 21 -12.93 2.56 -4.48
C SER A 21 -14.22 1.74 -4.29
N THR A 22 -15.34 2.40 -4.08
CA THR A 22 -16.65 1.76 -3.93
C THR A 22 -17.17 1.33 -5.30
N ILE A 23 -17.09 0.04 -5.61
CA ILE A 23 -17.79 -0.52 -6.77
C ILE A 23 -19.26 -0.59 -6.41
N THR A 24 -20.10 0.20 -7.10
CA THR A 24 -21.56 0.22 -6.87
C THR A 24 -22.22 -0.91 -7.66
N PHE A 25 -22.80 -1.88 -6.96
CA PHE A 25 -23.55 -2.98 -7.58
C PHE A 25 -25.03 -2.62 -7.68
N ASP A 26 -25.54 -2.47 -8.90
CA ASP A 26 -26.97 -2.15 -9.15
C ASP A 26 -27.80 -3.44 -9.13
N THR A 27 -28.22 -3.80 -7.91
CA THR A 27 -29.09 -4.93 -7.58
C THR A 27 -30.37 -4.93 -8.42
N HIS A 28 -30.96 -3.75 -8.63
CA HIS A 28 -32.25 -3.61 -9.30
C HIS A 28 -32.14 -3.87 -10.81
N LYS A 29 -31.12 -3.31 -11.45
CA LYS A 29 -30.83 -3.58 -12.87
C LYS A 29 -30.55 -5.07 -13.10
N PHE A 30 -29.85 -5.73 -12.18
CA PHE A 30 -29.54 -7.15 -12.30
C PHE A 30 -30.78 -8.05 -12.14
N VAL A 31 -31.66 -7.76 -11.17
CA VAL A 31 -32.97 -8.43 -11.03
C VAL A 31 -33.79 -8.28 -12.31
N LYS A 32 -33.91 -7.06 -12.86
CA LYS A 32 -34.66 -6.82 -14.10
C LYS A 32 -34.12 -7.61 -15.29
N GLN A 33 -32.80 -7.79 -15.34
CA GLN A 33 -32.17 -8.56 -16.40
C GLN A 33 -32.47 -10.07 -16.27
N LEU A 34 -32.48 -10.61 -15.05
CA LEU A 34 -32.87 -11.99 -14.79
C LEU A 34 -34.36 -12.23 -15.07
N GLU A 35 -35.23 -11.28 -14.70
CA GLU A 35 -36.66 -11.32 -15.04
C GLU A 35 -36.88 -11.33 -16.56
N SER A 36 -36.15 -10.49 -17.31
CA SER A 36 -36.22 -10.45 -18.78
C SER A 36 -35.74 -11.75 -19.45
N ALA A 37 -34.92 -12.53 -18.75
CA ALA A 37 -34.46 -13.85 -19.17
C ALA A 37 -35.42 -14.99 -18.78
N GLY A 38 -36.59 -14.66 -18.19
CA GLY A 38 -37.61 -15.62 -17.80
C GLY A 38 -37.45 -16.20 -16.40
N ILE A 39 -36.55 -15.66 -15.56
CA ILE A 39 -36.42 -16.08 -14.17
C ILE A 39 -37.52 -15.41 -13.32
N PRO A 40 -38.26 -16.16 -12.49
CA PRO A 40 -39.25 -15.58 -11.57
C PRO A 40 -38.63 -14.55 -10.63
N ALA A 41 -39.32 -13.45 -10.37
CA ALA A 41 -38.83 -12.32 -9.55
C ALA A 41 -38.24 -12.75 -8.20
N ALA A 42 -38.92 -13.65 -7.47
CA ALA A 42 -38.44 -14.16 -6.19
C ALA A 42 -37.11 -14.93 -6.29
N GLN A 43 -36.89 -15.66 -7.39
CA GLN A 43 -35.63 -16.35 -7.66
C GLN A 43 -34.55 -15.38 -8.13
N ALA A 44 -34.90 -14.39 -8.96
CA ALA A 44 -33.98 -13.35 -9.38
C ALA A 44 -33.43 -12.58 -8.17
N GLU A 45 -34.31 -12.11 -7.28
CA GLU A 45 -33.91 -11.44 -6.04
C GLU A 45 -33.02 -12.31 -5.15
N ALA A 46 -33.37 -13.59 -4.96
CA ALA A 46 -32.55 -14.51 -4.18
C ALA A 46 -31.15 -14.71 -4.78
N PHE A 47 -31.06 -14.82 -6.12
CA PHE A 47 -29.79 -14.97 -6.84
C PHE A 47 -28.92 -13.72 -6.70
N VAL A 48 -29.53 -12.55 -6.86
CA VAL A 48 -28.84 -11.26 -6.77
C VAL A 48 -28.34 -11.02 -5.35
N ASN A 49 -29.13 -11.33 -4.32
CA ASN A 49 -28.69 -11.19 -2.92
C ASN A 49 -27.51 -12.11 -2.59
N ALA A 50 -27.62 -13.40 -2.93
CA ALA A 50 -26.53 -14.35 -2.71
C ALA A 50 -25.25 -13.93 -3.42
N GLN A 51 -25.36 -13.43 -4.65
CA GLN A 51 -24.21 -12.94 -5.41
C GLN A 51 -23.61 -11.66 -4.80
N ARG A 52 -24.45 -10.75 -4.28
CA ARG A 52 -24.00 -9.52 -3.62
C ARG A 52 -23.16 -9.83 -2.37
N ASP A 53 -23.61 -10.78 -1.56
CA ASP A 53 -22.93 -11.15 -0.33
C ASP A 53 -21.56 -11.80 -0.64
N ILE A 54 -21.52 -12.71 -1.62
CA ILE A 54 -20.27 -13.33 -2.08
C ILE A 54 -19.32 -12.29 -2.69
N LEU A 55 -19.83 -11.33 -3.49
CA LEU A 55 -19.00 -10.27 -4.06
C LEU A 55 -18.44 -9.33 -2.98
N ALA A 56 -19.26 -9.00 -1.97
CA ALA A 56 -18.82 -8.15 -0.87
C ALA A 56 -17.66 -8.82 -0.11
N GLU A 57 -17.79 -10.11 0.22
CA GLU A 57 -16.74 -10.87 0.91
C GLU A 57 -15.49 -11.11 0.05
N ALA A 58 -15.67 -11.34 -1.26
CA ALA A 58 -14.55 -11.53 -2.19
C ALA A 58 -13.79 -10.22 -2.46
N LEU A 59 -14.47 -9.08 -2.55
CA LEU A 59 -13.83 -7.78 -2.72
C LEU A 59 -13.08 -7.33 -1.47
N ASP A 60 -13.56 -7.70 -0.28
CA ASP A 60 -12.91 -7.38 0.99
C ASP A 60 -11.65 -8.24 1.24
N SER A 61 -11.63 -9.47 0.72
CA SER A 61 -10.54 -10.43 0.94
C SER A 61 -9.49 -10.53 -0.17
N ALA A 62 -9.86 -10.31 -1.44
CA ALA A 62 -8.99 -10.64 -2.59
C ALA A 62 -8.18 -9.45 -3.14
N LEU A 63 -8.44 -8.23 -2.66
CA LEU A 63 -7.73 -7.05 -3.12
C LEU A 63 -6.66 -6.68 -2.09
N ALA A 64 -5.42 -7.14 -2.30
CA ALA A 64 -4.27 -6.36 -1.84
C ALA A 64 -4.52 -4.95 -2.36
N THR A 65 -4.83 -4.03 -1.46
CA THR A 65 -5.37 -2.75 -1.88
C THR A 65 -4.30 -2.09 -2.73
N LYS A 66 -4.68 -1.32 -3.75
CA LYS A 66 -3.69 -0.53 -4.52
C LYS A 66 -2.79 0.31 -3.59
N ALA A 67 -3.27 0.60 -2.38
CA ALA A 67 -2.52 1.23 -1.31
C ALA A 67 -1.38 0.34 -0.80
N ASP A 68 -1.64 -0.92 -0.45
CA ASP A 68 -0.60 -1.86 0.02
C ASP A 68 0.53 -2.01 -1.01
N VAL A 69 0.18 -2.06 -2.30
CA VAL A 69 1.16 -2.12 -3.40
C VAL A 69 1.96 -0.81 -3.53
N ALA A 70 1.31 0.33 -3.30
CA ALA A 70 1.99 1.64 -3.34
C ALA A 70 2.95 1.81 -2.16
N ASP A 71 2.54 1.39 -0.97
CA ASP A 71 3.35 1.46 0.25
C ASP A 71 4.56 0.50 0.15
N LEU A 72 4.35 -0.73 -0.33
CA LEU A 72 5.45 -1.67 -0.58
C LEU A 72 6.45 -1.13 -1.62
N ARG A 73 5.97 -0.41 -2.64
CA ARG A 73 6.83 0.24 -3.64
C ARG A 73 7.62 1.39 -3.05
N SER A 74 7.07 2.16 -2.10
CA SER A 74 7.83 3.21 -1.41
C SER A 74 8.91 2.62 -0.51
N ASP A 75 8.60 1.55 0.23
CA ASP A 75 9.55 0.90 1.14
C ASP A 75 10.73 0.33 0.35
N LEU A 76 10.46 -0.40 -0.74
CA LEU A 76 11.51 -0.90 -1.64
C LEU A 76 12.39 0.21 -2.22
N LYS A 77 11.81 1.39 -2.50
CA LYS A 77 12.58 2.52 -3.03
C LYS A 77 13.48 3.13 -1.96
N LEU A 78 13.02 3.21 -0.72
CA LEU A 78 13.80 3.66 0.43
C LEU A 78 14.97 2.71 0.70
N GLU A 79 14.72 1.40 0.76
CA GLU A 79 15.77 0.39 0.95
C GLU A 79 16.81 0.42 -0.18
N ALA A 80 16.37 0.50 -1.44
CA ALA A 80 17.27 0.61 -2.58
C ALA A 80 18.12 1.89 -2.54
N ALA A 81 17.58 3.00 -2.04
CA ALA A 81 18.34 4.23 -1.85
C ALA A 81 19.37 4.08 -0.72
N GLY A 82 19.01 3.42 0.38
CA GLY A 82 19.93 3.10 1.48
C GLY A 82 21.12 2.25 1.00
N LEU A 83 20.85 1.14 0.31
CA LEU A 83 21.89 0.27 -0.25
C LEU A 83 22.81 1.02 -1.22
N ARG A 84 22.28 1.90 -2.06
CA ARG A 84 23.11 2.73 -2.95
C ARG A 84 24.03 3.67 -2.19
N GLY A 85 23.56 4.23 -1.07
CA GLY A 85 24.37 5.07 -0.18
C GLY A 85 25.52 4.28 0.45
N GLU A 86 25.22 3.10 1.01
CA GLU A 86 26.21 2.22 1.62
C GLU A 86 27.27 1.77 0.60
N LEU A 87 26.86 1.33 -0.59
CA LEU A 87 27.77 0.97 -1.67
C LEU A 87 28.64 2.17 -2.11
N GLY A 88 28.07 3.37 -2.14
CA GLY A 88 28.80 4.60 -2.44
C GLY A 88 29.91 4.87 -1.42
N THR A 89 29.62 4.70 -0.14
CA THR A 89 30.59 4.85 0.96
C THR A 89 31.68 3.79 0.87
N ILE A 90 31.31 2.52 0.69
CA ILE A 90 32.27 1.42 0.54
C ILE A 90 33.18 1.66 -0.67
N ARG A 91 32.63 2.13 -1.80
CA ARG A 91 33.42 2.46 -3.00
C ARG A 91 34.49 3.50 -2.71
N TRP A 92 34.16 4.55 -1.95
CA TRP A 92 35.12 5.58 -1.57
C TRP A 92 36.17 5.08 -0.58
N MET A 93 35.79 4.26 0.38
CA MET A 93 36.75 3.62 1.30
C MET A 93 37.74 2.75 0.55
N ILE A 94 37.27 1.90 -0.38
CA ILE A 94 38.12 1.06 -1.22
C ILE A 94 39.06 1.93 -2.07
N ALA A 95 38.55 2.98 -2.70
CA ALA A 95 39.38 3.89 -3.49
C ALA A 95 40.49 4.54 -2.65
N ALA A 96 40.17 4.97 -1.43
CA ALA A 96 41.16 5.54 -0.50
C ALA A 96 42.21 4.49 -0.08
N LEU A 97 41.81 3.26 0.23
CA LEU A 97 42.72 2.17 0.58
C LEU A 97 43.64 1.80 -0.59
N ILE A 98 43.12 1.77 -1.82
CA ILE A 98 43.92 1.55 -3.03
C ILE A 98 44.94 2.69 -3.21
N ALA A 99 44.51 3.95 -3.08
CA ALA A 99 45.42 5.09 -3.19
C ALA A 99 46.54 5.05 -2.14
N LEU A 100 46.20 4.70 -0.89
CA LEU A 100 47.19 4.47 0.17
C LEU A 100 48.17 3.35 -0.18
N ALA A 101 47.67 2.21 -0.66
CA ALA A 101 48.52 1.09 -1.07
C ALA A 101 49.48 1.46 -2.21
N VAL A 102 48.98 2.19 -3.22
CA VAL A 102 49.80 2.68 -4.35
C VAL A 102 50.86 3.68 -3.87
N ALA A 103 50.50 4.61 -2.98
CA ALA A 103 51.46 5.55 -2.42
C ALA A 103 52.56 4.85 -1.61
N ASN A 104 52.19 3.84 -0.82
CA ASN A 104 53.15 3.07 -0.02
C ASN A 104 54.07 2.23 -0.92
N PHE A 105 53.52 1.64 -1.98
CA PHE A 105 54.30 0.94 -3.01
C PHE A 105 55.31 1.87 -3.68
N ALA A 106 54.88 3.04 -4.17
CA ALA A 106 55.78 3.99 -4.81
C ALA A 106 56.95 4.38 -3.91
N LYS A 107 56.71 4.60 -2.60
CA LYS A 107 57.74 4.92 -1.61
C LYS A 107 58.71 3.77 -1.31
N GLN A 108 58.32 2.51 -1.51
CA GLN A 108 59.20 1.36 -1.27
C GLN A 108 60.11 1.03 -2.46
N PHE A 109 59.70 1.39 -3.68
CA PHE A 109 60.38 0.98 -4.91
C PHE A 109 61.08 2.13 -5.66
N PHE A 110 60.84 3.39 -5.28
CA PHE A 110 61.53 4.59 -5.79
C PHE A 110 62.07 5.41 -4.63
#